data_AF-A0A7C2XLG7-F1
#
_entry.id   AF-A0A7C2XLG7-F1
#
_cell.length_a   1.000
_cell.length_b   1.000
_cell.length_c   1.000
_cell.angle_alpha   90.00
_cell.angle_beta   90.00
_cell.angle_gamma   90.00
#
_symmetry.space_group_name_H-M   'P 1'
#
loop_
_entity.id
_entity.type
_entity.pdbx_description
1 polymer ?
#
loop_
_entity_poly.entity_id
_entity_poly.type
_entity_poly.pdbx_seq_one_letter_code
_entity_poly.pdbx_strand_id
1 'polypeptide(L)'
;INLHLSTINHIISQGSESSSVQELVEKCLEYTRNFLEAEYGGAKIPMSNPSAPPRLFHSGDLDLLTEIEVSGSEQSSRWRRAIEEEESFMFPAAPPGESARSGIVIPVPRSDGRTGVIFFAGRSPRTYSAEEKKILESIAKETGTAVSKLQLSEDLVDANRKANLYLDIMMHDINNANLASLWYGDLLIERVEGESKDLASRVIDGIHKSSEVIRSLETIRRIEEKEAELVEIDLDKVIRQEIAHLPDADIRFTESGVRVCADDLLGVVFSNLIGNSVRYGGRGVSVNIHVERCGDDEVTVSVEDTGPGIPDSVKEVIFTRFRQNGTSGGGKGLGLYIVKTLVERYGGRILVEDRNTGRPHEGIAFRFSLRTHC
;
A
#
# COMPACT_ATOMS: atom_id res chain seq x y z
N ILE A 1 29.55 -28.12 2.08
CA ILE A 1 28.07 -28.15 1.97
C ILE A 1 27.39 -27.50 3.19
N ASN A 2 27.55 -28.00 4.43
CA ASN A 2 26.89 -27.40 5.62
C ASN A 2 27.25 -25.93 5.89
N LEU A 3 28.52 -25.54 5.74
CA LEU A 3 28.95 -24.16 5.98
C LEU A 3 28.37 -23.18 4.94
N HIS A 4 28.37 -23.57 3.65
CA HIS A 4 27.85 -22.78 2.54
C HIS A 4 26.34 -22.50 2.67
N LEU A 5 25.55 -23.52 3.02
CA LEU A 5 24.12 -23.37 3.29
C LEU A 5 23.85 -22.52 4.54
N SER A 6 24.65 -22.66 5.61
CA SER A 6 24.48 -21.85 6.81
C SER A 6 24.74 -20.36 6.56
N THR A 7 25.74 -20.04 5.74
CA THR A 7 26.11 -18.67 5.39
C THR A 7 25.05 -18.00 4.51
N ILE A 8 24.53 -18.71 3.50
CA ILE A 8 23.46 -18.21 2.64
C ILE A 8 22.19 -17.97 3.46
N ASN A 9 21.80 -18.93 4.31
CA ASN A 9 20.63 -18.76 5.18
C ASN A 9 20.81 -17.58 6.15
N HIS A 10 22.02 -17.35 6.66
CA HIS A 10 22.29 -16.20 7.51
C HIS A 10 22.08 -14.88 6.76
N ILE A 11 22.59 -14.73 5.54
CA ILE A 11 22.40 -13.51 4.73
C ILE A 11 20.94 -13.30 4.33
N ILE A 12 20.22 -14.38 4.00
CA ILE A 12 18.78 -14.32 3.73
C ILE A 12 18.01 -13.87 4.98
N SER A 13 18.39 -14.36 6.16
CA SER A 13 17.82 -13.92 7.44
C SER A 13 18.09 -12.44 7.68
N GLN A 14 19.34 -12.00 7.51
CA GLN A 14 19.72 -10.59 7.66
C GLN A 14 18.98 -9.69 6.67
N GLY A 15 18.82 -10.13 5.41
CA GLY A 15 18.03 -9.42 4.39
C GLY A 15 16.55 -9.33 4.71
N SER A 16 16.02 -10.29 5.46
CA SER A 16 14.61 -10.30 5.89
C SER A 16 14.38 -9.45 7.15
N GLU A 17 15.38 -9.34 8.03
CA GLU A 17 15.32 -8.56 9.27
C GLU A 17 15.75 -7.10 9.10
N SER A 18 16.54 -6.79 8.08
CA SER A 18 17.08 -5.44 7.88
C SER A 18 16.01 -4.47 7.39
N SER A 19 15.96 -3.32 8.05
CA SER A 19 14.99 -2.26 7.77
C SER A 19 15.43 -1.31 6.64
N SER A 20 16.71 -1.35 6.25
CA SER A 20 17.30 -0.49 5.23
C SER A 20 18.44 -1.17 4.48
N VAL A 21 18.76 -0.63 3.30
CA VAL A 21 19.93 -1.06 2.51
C VAL A 21 21.23 -0.92 3.28
N GLN A 22 21.36 0.14 4.09
CA GLN A 22 22.57 0.41 4.87
C GLN A 22 22.81 -0.70 5.89
N GLU A 23 21.80 -1.01 6.69
CA GLU A 23 21.88 -2.05 7.72
C GLU A 23 22.23 -3.42 7.13
N LEU A 24 21.61 -3.77 6.00
CA LEU A 24 21.88 -5.03 5.31
C LEU A 24 23.34 -5.11 4.84
N VAL A 25 23.83 -4.06 4.16
CA VAL A 25 25.17 -4.05 3.59
C VAL A 25 26.24 -4.05 4.68
N GLU A 26 26.05 -3.30 5.77
CA GLU A 26 26.97 -3.28 6.92
C GLU A 26 27.08 -4.65 7.59
N LYS A 27 25.95 -5.33 7.85
CA LYS A 27 25.95 -6.69 8.43
C LYS A 27 26.57 -7.72 7.49
N CYS A 28 26.27 -7.65 6.19
CA CYS A 28 26.89 -8.52 5.19
C CYS A 28 28.40 -8.29 5.10
N LEU A 29 28.86 -7.04 5.15
CA LEU A 29 30.27 -6.69 5.15
C LEU A 29 30.99 -7.22 6.39
N GLU A 30 30.43 -7.01 7.58
CA GLU A 30 31.02 -7.47 8.83
C GLU A 30 31.13 -9.01 8.87
N TYR A 31 30.07 -9.71 8.51
CA TYR A 31 30.05 -11.17 8.45
C TYR A 31 31.11 -11.69 7.46
N THR A 32 31.16 -11.12 6.26
CA THR A 32 32.09 -11.56 5.21
C THR A 32 33.54 -11.21 5.58
N ARG A 33 33.78 -10.05 6.19
CA ARG A 33 35.11 -9.66 6.70
C ARG A 33 35.61 -10.65 7.75
N ASN A 34 34.76 -11.01 8.71
CA ASN A 34 35.11 -11.99 9.75
C ASN A 34 35.35 -13.38 9.15
N PHE A 35 34.55 -13.81 8.18
CA PHE A 35 34.74 -15.08 7.47
C PHE A 35 36.09 -15.14 6.72
N LEU A 36 36.51 -14.02 6.14
CA LEU A 36 37.79 -13.90 5.43
C LEU A 36 38.97 -13.54 6.34
N GLU A 37 38.74 -13.36 7.64
CA GLU A 37 39.73 -12.83 8.60
C GLU A 37 40.43 -11.58 8.05
N ALA A 38 39.68 -10.76 7.30
CA ALA A 38 40.18 -9.54 6.70
C ALA A 38 40.19 -8.40 7.72
N GLU A 39 41.19 -7.54 7.64
CA GLU A 39 41.30 -6.37 8.52
C GLU A 39 40.41 -5.24 8.03
N TYR A 40 40.19 -5.15 6.72
CA TYR A 40 39.34 -4.15 6.09
C TYR A 40 38.38 -4.77 5.08
N GLY A 41 37.15 -4.26 5.04
CA GLY A 41 36.13 -4.55 4.05
C GLY A 41 35.41 -3.27 3.61
N GLY A 42 35.02 -3.21 2.35
CA GLY A 42 34.19 -2.14 1.81
C GLY A 42 33.21 -2.63 0.75
N ALA A 43 32.14 -1.88 0.56
CA ALA A 43 31.17 -2.12 -0.50
C ALA A 43 30.89 -0.83 -1.25
N LYS A 44 30.86 -0.89 -2.57
CA LYS A 44 30.38 0.18 -3.44
C LYS A 44 29.08 -0.29 -4.05
N ILE A 45 27.97 0.31 -3.61
CA ILE A 45 26.63 -0.08 -4.06
C ILE A 45 26.00 1.10 -4.83
N PRO A 46 25.59 0.90 -6.09
CA PRO A 46 24.88 1.94 -6.83
C PRO A 46 23.52 2.25 -6.20
N MET A 47 23.18 3.54 -6.18
CA MET A 47 21.90 4.04 -5.67
C MET A 47 20.78 3.85 -6.68
N SER A 48 19.52 3.87 -6.23
CA SER A 48 18.34 3.79 -7.10
C SER A 48 18.34 4.89 -8.17
N ASN A 49 18.75 6.11 -7.81
CA ASN A 49 18.96 7.21 -8.76
C ASN A 49 20.27 7.02 -9.56
N PRO A 50 20.21 6.82 -10.89
CA PRO A 50 21.40 6.63 -11.72
C PRO A 50 22.36 7.83 -11.74
N SER A 51 21.88 9.02 -11.41
CA SER A 51 22.68 10.25 -11.38
C SER A 51 23.34 10.51 -10.03
N ALA A 52 22.99 9.75 -8.99
CA ALA A 52 23.62 9.86 -7.68
C ALA A 52 24.92 9.04 -7.65
N PRO A 53 25.99 9.53 -6.98
CA PRO A 53 27.20 8.73 -6.80
C PRO A 53 26.88 7.44 -6.04
N PRO A 54 27.58 6.33 -6.34
CA PRO A 54 27.40 5.09 -5.59
C PRO A 54 27.75 5.31 -4.12
N ARG A 55 27.00 4.67 -3.23
CA ARG A 55 27.30 4.72 -1.80
C ARG A 55 28.44 3.76 -1.49
N LEU A 56 29.41 4.27 -0.73
CA LEU A 56 30.53 3.50 -0.20
C LEU A 56 30.24 3.15 1.26
N PHE A 57 30.44 1.89 1.60
CA PHE A 57 30.31 1.35 2.95
C PHE A 57 31.64 0.77 3.36
N HIS A 58 31.96 0.84 4.66
CA HIS A 58 33.24 0.45 5.21
C HIS A 58 33.04 -0.39 6.48
N SER A 59 33.93 -1.36 6.72
CA SER A 59 33.98 -2.17 7.93
C SER A 59 35.43 -2.54 8.25
N GLY A 60 35.86 -2.35 9.49
CA GLY A 60 37.22 -2.66 9.94
C GLY A 60 38.20 -1.47 9.86
N ASP A 61 39.47 -1.78 9.63
CA ASP A 61 40.60 -0.83 9.68
C ASP A 61 40.63 0.12 8.47
N LEU A 62 40.18 1.36 8.64
CA LEU A 62 40.23 2.39 7.59
C LEU A 62 41.65 2.88 7.30
N ASP A 63 42.60 2.75 8.22
CA ASP A 63 43.98 3.18 7.98
C ASP A 63 44.59 2.33 6.85
N LEU A 64 44.25 1.04 6.80
CA LEU A 64 44.64 0.14 5.72
C LEU A 64 44.08 0.60 4.35
N LEU A 65 42.84 1.11 4.29
CA LEU A 65 42.30 1.68 3.05
C LEU A 65 43.11 2.89 2.60
N THR A 66 43.38 3.83 3.51
CA THR A 66 44.15 5.04 3.20
C THR A 66 45.55 4.70 2.72
N GLU A 67 46.19 3.71 3.34
CA GLU A 67 47.50 3.20 2.90
C GLU A 67 47.45 2.63 1.47
N ILE A 68 46.40 1.89 1.10
CA ILE A 68 46.22 1.34 -0.25
C ILE A 68 45.96 2.46 -1.28
N GLU A 69 45.20 3.50 -0.90
CA GLU A 69 44.87 4.63 -1.78
C GLU A 69 46.11 5.47 -2.11
N VAL A 70 46.99 5.67 -1.14
CA VAL A 70 48.25 6.44 -1.29
C VAL A 70 49.36 5.58 -1.93
N SER A 71 49.25 4.25 -1.86
CA SER A 71 50.21 3.33 -2.47
C SER A 71 50.24 3.44 -4.00
N GLY A 72 51.44 3.72 -4.53
CA GLY A 72 51.75 3.70 -5.96
C GLY A 72 52.05 2.30 -6.51
N SER A 73 51.82 1.23 -5.75
CA SER A 73 52.11 -0.13 -6.22
C SER A 73 51.20 -0.54 -7.37
N GLU A 74 51.72 -1.38 -8.27
CA GLU A 74 50.94 -1.93 -9.39
C GLU A 74 49.73 -2.72 -8.87
N GLN A 75 49.88 -3.43 -7.74
CA GLN A 75 48.80 -4.20 -7.13
C GLN A 75 47.70 -3.32 -6.54
N SER A 76 48.07 -2.28 -5.79
CA SER A 76 47.13 -1.30 -5.24
C SER A 76 46.39 -0.57 -6.38
N SER A 77 47.07 -0.31 -7.49
CA SER A 77 46.48 0.29 -8.69
C SER A 77 45.49 -0.65 -9.38
N ARG A 78 45.83 -1.93 -9.53
CA ARG A 78 44.94 -2.95 -10.12
C ARG A 78 43.72 -3.23 -9.25
N TRP A 79 43.88 -3.23 -7.93
CA TRP A 79 42.77 -3.40 -6.99
C TRP A 79 41.78 -2.23 -7.06
N ARG A 80 42.29 -0.99 -7.06
CA ARG A 80 41.44 0.21 -7.26
C ARG A 80 40.70 0.17 -8.59
N ARG A 81 41.40 -0.18 -9.69
CA ARG A 81 40.77 -0.35 -11.01
C ARG A 81 39.66 -1.39 -10.99
N ALA A 82 39.87 -2.54 -10.34
CA ALA A 82 38.83 -3.56 -10.24
C ALA A 82 37.58 -3.09 -9.47
N ILE A 83 37.73 -2.21 -8.47
CA ILE A 83 36.60 -1.59 -7.76
C ILE A 83 35.86 -0.57 -8.64
N GLU A 84 36.60 0.15 -9.48
CA GLU A 84 36.04 1.11 -10.43
C GLU A 84 35.31 0.44 -11.60
N GLU A 85 35.92 -0.61 -12.18
CA GLU A 85 35.42 -1.38 -13.32
C GLU A 85 34.43 -2.47 -12.91
N GLU A 86 34.20 -2.65 -11.61
CA GLU A 86 33.27 -3.62 -11.03
C GLU A 86 33.59 -5.08 -11.39
N GLU A 87 34.89 -5.39 -11.48
CA GLU A 87 35.42 -6.68 -11.90
C GLU A 87 35.90 -7.55 -10.73
N SER A 88 35.86 -8.87 -10.94
CA SER A 88 36.43 -9.80 -9.97
C SER A 88 37.96 -9.77 -10.04
N PHE A 89 38.60 -9.42 -8.93
CA PHE A 89 40.06 -9.39 -8.81
C PHE A 89 40.50 -9.99 -7.48
N MET A 90 41.60 -10.75 -7.49
CA MET A 90 42.18 -11.35 -6.30
C MET A 90 43.69 -11.32 -6.42
N PHE A 91 44.38 -11.03 -5.32
CA PHE A 91 45.83 -11.20 -5.27
C PHE A 91 46.27 -11.77 -3.91
N PRO A 92 46.99 -12.90 -3.91
CA PRO A 92 47.69 -13.37 -2.73
C PRO A 92 49.11 -12.79 -2.68
N ALA A 93 49.57 -12.45 -1.48
CA ALA A 93 50.97 -12.21 -1.15
C ALA A 93 51.65 -11.08 -1.96
N ALA A 94 51.23 -9.84 -1.70
CA ALA A 94 51.97 -8.66 -2.16
C ALA A 94 53.45 -8.69 -1.73
N PRO A 95 54.36 -8.06 -2.49
CA PRO A 95 55.78 -7.95 -2.16
C PRO A 95 56.00 -7.45 -0.73
N PRO A 96 57.09 -7.88 -0.05
CA PRO A 96 57.46 -7.33 1.25
C PRO A 96 57.61 -5.80 1.16
N GLY A 97 56.88 -5.06 2.00
CA GLY A 97 56.85 -3.59 1.99
C GLY A 97 55.54 -2.97 1.50
N GLU A 98 54.60 -3.77 0.98
CA GLU A 98 53.23 -3.30 0.70
C GLU A 98 52.33 -3.35 1.94
N SER A 99 51.49 -2.33 2.09
CA SER A 99 50.52 -2.20 3.17
C SER A 99 49.44 -3.29 3.15
N ALA A 100 48.89 -3.61 1.98
CA ALA A 100 47.97 -4.74 1.83
C ALA A 100 48.69 -5.94 1.21
N ARG A 101 48.70 -7.08 1.90
CA ARG A 101 49.35 -8.31 1.46
C ARG A 101 48.39 -9.36 0.93
N SER A 102 47.10 -9.14 1.07
CA SER A 102 46.05 -9.88 0.38
C SER A 102 44.87 -8.97 0.07
N GLY A 103 44.17 -9.26 -1.02
CA GLY A 103 42.97 -8.52 -1.37
C GLY A 103 42.07 -9.31 -2.32
N ILE A 104 40.77 -9.02 -2.22
CA ILE A 104 39.72 -9.63 -3.04
C ILE A 104 38.67 -8.58 -3.37
N VAL A 105 38.18 -8.60 -4.61
CA VAL A 105 37.10 -7.77 -5.14
C VAL A 105 36.10 -8.72 -5.82
N ILE A 106 34.84 -8.58 -5.47
CA ILE A 106 33.77 -9.45 -5.93
C ILE A 106 32.60 -8.60 -6.40
N PRO A 107 32.16 -8.77 -7.65
CA PRO A 107 30.96 -8.13 -8.17
C PRO A 107 29.72 -8.60 -7.39
N VAL A 108 28.85 -7.64 -7.09
CA VAL A 108 27.53 -7.82 -6.49
C VAL A 108 26.51 -7.61 -7.61
N PRO A 109 26.15 -8.65 -8.36
CA PRO A 109 25.17 -8.52 -9.44
C PRO A 109 23.80 -8.21 -8.83
N ARG A 110 23.09 -7.24 -9.42
CA ARG A 110 21.75 -6.86 -9.00
C ARG A 110 20.72 -7.24 -10.05
N SER A 111 19.47 -7.38 -9.64
CA SER A 111 18.37 -7.76 -10.55
C SER A 111 18.00 -6.65 -11.53
N ASP A 112 18.40 -5.41 -11.27
CA ASP A 112 18.14 -4.24 -12.11
C ASP A 112 19.23 -3.99 -13.18
N GLY A 113 20.17 -4.93 -13.35
CA GLY A 113 21.23 -4.84 -14.35
C GLY A 113 22.41 -3.95 -13.96
N ARG A 114 22.38 -3.32 -12.78
CA ARG A 114 23.52 -2.62 -12.19
C ARG A 114 24.42 -3.62 -11.45
N THR A 115 25.70 -3.29 -11.33
CA THR A 115 26.65 -4.10 -10.56
C THR A 115 27.20 -3.24 -9.44
N GLY A 116 27.21 -3.77 -8.22
CA GLY A 116 28.01 -3.21 -7.14
C GLY A 116 29.29 -4.01 -6.98
N VAL A 117 30.15 -3.62 -6.04
CA VAL A 117 31.28 -4.45 -5.64
C VAL A 117 31.39 -4.51 -4.13
N ILE A 118 31.79 -5.67 -3.62
CA ILE A 118 32.33 -5.84 -2.27
C ILE A 118 33.80 -6.18 -2.39
N PHE A 119 34.61 -5.62 -1.50
CA PHE A 119 36.05 -5.78 -1.54
C PHE A 119 36.62 -5.86 -0.14
N PHE A 120 37.69 -6.64 0.02
CA PHE A 120 38.35 -6.87 1.30
C PHE A 120 39.87 -6.83 1.12
N ALA A 121 40.57 -6.40 2.16
CA ALA A 121 42.02 -6.32 2.20
C ALA A 121 42.55 -6.72 3.58
N GLY A 122 43.79 -7.23 3.62
CA GLY A 122 44.51 -7.52 4.85
C GLY A 122 46.02 -7.40 4.71
N ARG A 123 46.70 -7.10 5.82
CA ARG A 123 48.18 -7.01 5.95
C ARG A 123 48.85 -8.38 6.00
N SER A 124 48.08 -9.45 6.20
CA SER A 124 48.57 -10.82 6.16
C SER A 124 48.43 -11.45 4.77
N PRO A 125 49.48 -12.13 4.25
CA PRO A 125 49.37 -12.86 2.99
C PRO A 125 48.42 -14.06 3.17
N ARG A 126 47.38 -14.12 2.32
CA ARG A 126 46.36 -15.18 2.31
C ARG A 126 46.11 -15.63 0.87
N THR A 127 45.93 -16.93 0.68
CA THR A 127 45.50 -17.52 -0.60
C THR A 127 44.03 -17.92 -0.50
N TYR A 128 43.21 -17.46 -1.44
CA TYR A 128 41.79 -17.81 -1.52
C TYR A 128 41.60 -19.07 -2.37
N SER A 129 40.91 -20.06 -1.82
CA SER A 129 40.54 -21.28 -2.52
C SER A 129 39.39 -21.05 -3.52
N ALA A 130 39.25 -21.96 -4.49
CA ALA A 130 38.13 -21.91 -5.44
C ALA A 130 36.76 -22.08 -4.76
N GLU A 131 36.72 -22.80 -3.62
CA GLU A 131 35.50 -23.00 -2.83
C GLU A 131 35.11 -21.72 -2.07
N GLU A 132 36.08 -21.04 -1.45
CA GLU A 132 35.86 -19.72 -0.83
C GLU A 132 35.37 -18.71 -1.87
N LYS A 133 35.97 -18.69 -3.07
CA LYS A 133 35.50 -17.82 -4.16
C LYS A 133 34.02 -18.07 -4.48
N LYS A 134 33.59 -19.32 -4.64
CA LYS A 134 32.18 -19.68 -4.89
C LYS A 134 31.25 -19.27 -3.75
N ILE A 135 31.69 -19.44 -2.50
CA ILE A 135 30.95 -18.99 -1.32
C ILE A 135 30.71 -17.47 -1.44
N LEU A 136 31.78 -16.70 -1.65
CA LEU A 136 31.68 -15.25 -1.71
C LEU A 136 30.87 -14.74 -2.92
N GLU A 137 30.98 -15.38 -4.09
CA GLU A 137 30.12 -15.06 -5.25
C GLU A 137 28.64 -15.30 -4.92
N SER A 138 28.33 -16.35 -4.14
CA SER A 138 26.96 -16.63 -3.69
C SER A 138 26.47 -15.59 -2.68
N ILE A 139 27.33 -15.18 -1.73
CA ILE A 139 27.07 -14.08 -0.79
C ILE A 139 26.78 -12.78 -1.55
N ALA A 140 27.62 -12.46 -2.53
CA ALA A 140 27.49 -11.25 -3.34
C ALA A 140 26.18 -11.26 -4.14
N LYS A 141 25.83 -12.38 -4.77
CA LYS A 141 24.57 -12.53 -5.51
C LYS A 141 23.34 -12.37 -4.61
N GLU A 142 23.35 -12.99 -3.44
CA GLU A 142 22.23 -12.90 -2.49
C GLU A 142 22.10 -11.48 -1.93
N THR A 143 23.23 -10.85 -1.58
CA THR A 143 23.27 -9.45 -1.14
C THR A 143 22.72 -8.52 -2.22
N GLY A 144 23.11 -8.69 -3.48
CA GLY A 144 22.62 -7.88 -4.59
C GLY A 144 21.11 -8.03 -4.81
N THR A 145 20.57 -9.23 -4.63
CA THR A 145 19.12 -9.52 -4.72
C THR A 145 18.36 -8.85 -3.57
N ALA A 146 18.85 -9.00 -2.34
CA ALA A 146 18.23 -8.39 -1.15
C ALA A 146 18.29 -6.85 -1.18
N VAL A 147 19.41 -6.27 -1.60
CA VAL A 147 19.54 -4.82 -1.81
C VAL A 147 18.56 -4.32 -2.87
N SER A 148 18.42 -5.05 -3.99
CA SER A 148 17.48 -4.68 -5.06
C SER A 148 16.03 -4.71 -4.57
N LYS A 149 15.68 -5.70 -3.75
CA LYS A 149 14.35 -5.82 -3.13
C LYS A 149 14.07 -4.66 -2.17
N LEU A 150 15.01 -4.33 -1.28
CA LEU A 150 14.85 -3.23 -0.33
C LEU A 150 14.71 -1.88 -1.05
N GLN A 151 15.55 -1.61 -2.04
CA GLN A 151 15.45 -0.38 -2.83
C GLN A 151 14.14 -0.27 -3.60
N LEU A 152 13.67 -1.36 -4.22
CA LEU A 152 12.36 -1.36 -4.89
C LEU A 152 11.21 -1.08 -3.90
N SER A 153 11.31 -1.61 -2.67
CA SER A 153 10.33 -1.34 -1.62
C SER A 153 10.38 0.12 -1.17
N GLU A 154 11.56 0.69 -0.97
CA GLU A 154 11.74 2.13 -0.66
C GLU A 154 11.17 3.01 -1.78
N ASP A 155 11.53 2.72 -3.03
CA ASP A 155 11.04 3.46 -4.21
C ASP A 155 9.52 3.37 -4.34
N LEU A 156 8.92 2.21 -4.04
CA LEU A 156 7.47 2.02 -4.02
C LEU A 156 6.80 2.86 -2.93
N VAL A 157 7.36 2.87 -1.72
CA VAL A 157 6.86 3.68 -0.60
C VAL A 157 6.95 5.17 -0.94
N ASP A 158 8.07 5.62 -1.51
CA ASP A 158 8.27 7.01 -1.92
C ASP A 158 7.33 7.41 -3.06
N ALA A 159 7.14 6.55 -4.05
CA ALA A 159 6.19 6.78 -5.14
C ALA A 159 4.75 6.88 -4.62
N ASN A 160 4.36 5.98 -3.71
CA ASN A 160 3.04 6.00 -3.08
C ASN A 160 2.84 7.27 -2.24
N ARG A 161 3.84 7.66 -1.43
CA ARG A 161 3.82 8.91 -0.65
C ARG A 161 3.65 10.15 -1.54
N LYS A 162 4.36 10.22 -2.67
CA LYS A 162 4.23 11.32 -3.64
C LYS A 162 2.85 11.34 -4.30
N ALA A 163 2.34 10.18 -4.71
CA ALA A 163 0.99 10.07 -5.27
C ALA A 163 -0.08 10.55 -4.28
N ASN A 164 0.03 10.14 -3.02
CA ASN A 164 -0.86 10.56 -1.94
C ASN A 164 -0.83 12.08 -1.70
N LEU A 165 0.35 12.70 -1.68
CA LEU A 165 0.48 14.15 -1.57
C LEU A 165 -0.23 14.89 -2.71
N TYR A 166 -0.07 14.44 -3.95
CA TYR A 166 -0.76 15.06 -5.09
C TYR A 166 -2.27 14.90 -5.00
N LEU A 167 -2.75 13.75 -4.55
CA LEU A 167 -4.17 13.53 -4.33
C LEU A 167 -4.71 14.45 -3.24
N ASP A 168 -3.99 14.64 -2.12
CA ASP A 168 -4.42 15.54 -1.04
C ASP A 168 -4.59 16.99 -1.53
N ILE A 169 -3.60 17.50 -2.27
CA ILE A 169 -3.64 18.86 -2.85
C ILE A 169 -4.81 18.98 -3.83
N MET A 170 -4.96 18.02 -4.75
CA MET A 170 -6.04 18.04 -5.74
C MET A 170 -7.42 17.99 -5.10
N MET A 171 -7.62 17.14 -4.09
CA MET A 171 -8.91 17.03 -3.39
C MET A 171 -9.25 18.33 -2.66
N HIS A 172 -8.29 18.93 -1.97
CA HIS A 172 -8.48 20.23 -1.33
C HIS A 172 -8.88 21.31 -2.34
N ASP A 173 -8.15 21.45 -3.45
CA ASP A 173 -8.40 22.51 -4.41
C ASP A 173 -9.71 22.30 -5.19
N ILE A 174 -10.06 21.04 -5.52
CA ILE A 174 -11.34 20.73 -6.14
C ILE A 174 -12.49 20.97 -5.16
N ASN A 175 -12.35 20.59 -3.89
CA ASN A 175 -13.36 20.88 -2.88
C ASN A 175 -13.59 22.40 -2.73
N ASN A 176 -12.52 23.19 -2.71
CA ASN A 176 -12.63 24.65 -2.68
C ASN A 176 -13.33 25.22 -3.92
N ALA A 177 -12.99 24.71 -5.11
CA ALA A 177 -13.65 25.10 -6.36
C ALA A 177 -15.14 24.70 -6.36
N ASN A 178 -15.47 23.51 -5.86
CA ASN A 178 -16.85 23.05 -5.72
C ASN A 178 -17.64 23.93 -4.75
N LEU A 179 -17.07 24.27 -3.57
CA LEU A 179 -17.72 25.14 -2.58
C LEU A 179 -18.04 26.52 -3.17
N ALA A 180 -17.06 27.17 -3.81
CA ALA A 180 -17.29 28.45 -4.48
C ALA A 180 -18.39 28.35 -5.56
N SER A 181 -18.37 27.27 -6.35
CA SER A 181 -19.36 27.05 -7.40
C SER A 181 -20.77 26.81 -6.86
N LEU A 182 -20.89 26.07 -5.74
CA LEU A 182 -22.17 25.89 -5.04
C LEU A 182 -22.71 27.22 -4.54
N TRP A 183 -21.87 28.05 -3.90
CA TRP A 183 -22.29 29.35 -3.38
C TRP A 183 -22.82 30.28 -4.47
N TYR A 184 -22.11 30.39 -5.60
CA TYR A 184 -22.61 31.16 -6.74
C TYR A 184 -23.86 30.53 -7.36
N GLY A 185 -23.95 29.20 -7.38
CA GLY A 185 -25.12 28.47 -7.85
C GLY A 185 -26.37 28.76 -7.02
N ASP A 186 -26.26 28.68 -5.69
CA ASP A 186 -27.37 28.96 -4.77
C ASP A 186 -27.86 30.40 -4.93
N LEU A 187 -26.91 31.36 -4.99
CA LEU A 187 -27.21 32.77 -5.23
C LEU A 187 -27.91 33.01 -6.57
N LEU A 188 -27.55 32.22 -7.59
CA LEU A 188 -28.15 32.26 -8.92
C LEU A 188 -29.58 31.71 -8.89
N ILE A 189 -29.81 30.56 -8.22
CA ILE A 189 -31.14 29.93 -8.05
C ILE A 189 -32.15 30.87 -7.39
N GLU A 190 -31.69 31.71 -6.46
CA GLU A 190 -32.54 32.73 -5.82
C GLU A 190 -32.96 33.87 -6.77
N ARG A 191 -32.20 34.09 -7.85
CA ARG A 191 -32.37 35.23 -8.77
C ARG A 191 -33.00 34.88 -10.10
N VAL A 192 -33.03 33.61 -10.48
CA VAL A 192 -33.54 33.16 -11.77
C VAL A 192 -34.80 32.33 -11.62
N GLU A 193 -35.65 32.38 -12.64
CA GLU A 193 -36.90 31.61 -12.72
C GLU A 193 -36.98 30.83 -14.05
N GLY A 194 -37.96 29.95 -14.17
CA GLY A 194 -38.20 29.18 -15.40
C GLY A 194 -37.05 28.25 -15.78
N GLU A 195 -36.76 28.15 -17.08
CA GLU A 195 -35.74 27.27 -17.65
C GLU A 195 -34.33 27.56 -17.11
N SER A 196 -34.01 28.82 -16.81
CA SER A 196 -32.72 29.20 -16.23
C SER A 196 -32.53 28.64 -14.82
N LYS A 197 -33.60 28.52 -14.03
CA LYS A 197 -33.56 27.90 -12.69
C LYS A 197 -33.35 26.40 -12.77
N ASP A 198 -33.97 25.74 -13.74
CA ASP A 198 -33.73 24.32 -14.01
C ASP A 198 -32.28 24.06 -14.40
N LEU A 199 -31.71 24.87 -15.31
CA LEU A 199 -30.31 24.78 -15.71
C LEU A 199 -29.35 25.01 -14.53
N ALA A 200 -29.59 26.02 -13.70
CA ALA A 200 -28.79 26.28 -12.51
C ALA A 200 -28.85 25.11 -11.51
N SER A 201 -30.03 24.53 -11.29
CA SER A 201 -30.21 23.36 -10.41
C SER A 201 -29.42 22.15 -10.94
N ARG A 202 -29.44 21.92 -12.26
CA ARG A 202 -28.67 20.84 -12.88
C ARG A 202 -27.16 21.02 -12.76
N VAL A 203 -26.66 22.27 -12.76
CA VAL A 203 -25.24 22.57 -12.51
C VAL A 203 -24.87 22.26 -11.06
N ILE A 204 -25.69 22.69 -10.10
CA ILE A 204 -25.50 22.41 -8.67
C ILE A 204 -25.51 20.90 -8.40
N ASP A 205 -26.46 20.16 -8.98
CA ASP A 205 -26.48 18.70 -8.93
C ASP A 205 -25.19 18.07 -9.47
N GLY A 206 -24.61 18.66 -10.52
CA GLY A 206 -23.32 18.26 -11.07
C GLY A 206 -22.17 18.45 -10.07
N ILE A 207 -22.17 19.56 -9.35
CA ILE A 207 -21.14 19.88 -8.34
C ILE A 207 -21.29 19.00 -7.09
N HIS A 208 -22.52 18.72 -6.65
CA HIS A 208 -22.77 17.75 -5.58
C HIS A 208 -22.28 16.35 -5.96
N LYS A 209 -22.52 15.91 -7.21
CA LYS A 209 -21.96 14.64 -7.72
C LYS A 209 -20.43 14.66 -7.77
N SER A 210 -19.80 15.80 -8.05
CA SER A 210 -18.34 15.94 -7.98
C SER A 210 -17.84 15.73 -6.55
N SER A 211 -18.48 16.39 -5.59
CA SER A 211 -18.13 16.30 -4.16
C SER A 211 -18.33 14.90 -3.58
N GLU A 212 -19.40 14.20 -3.99
CA GLU A 212 -19.66 12.79 -3.64
C GLU A 212 -18.49 11.87 -4.04
N VAL A 213 -17.86 12.17 -5.17
CA VAL A 213 -16.79 11.34 -5.72
C VAL A 213 -15.47 11.59 -5.04
N ILE A 214 -15.20 12.84 -4.68
CA ILE A 214 -14.02 13.19 -3.88
C ILE A 214 -14.09 12.47 -2.53
N ARG A 215 -15.23 12.56 -1.83
CA ARG A 215 -15.46 11.82 -0.58
C ARG A 215 -15.32 10.30 -0.74
N SER A 216 -15.81 9.75 -1.84
CA SER A 216 -15.66 8.32 -2.15
C SER A 216 -14.18 7.94 -2.31
N LEU A 217 -13.37 8.79 -2.96
CA LEU A 217 -11.94 8.57 -3.14
C LEU A 217 -11.17 8.70 -1.81
N GLU A 218 -11.50 9.69 -0.98
CA GLU A 218 -10.95 9.84 0.38
C GLU A 218 -11.22 8.57 1.20
N THR A 219 -12.44 8.05 1.13
CA THR A 219 -12.82 6.81 1.81
C THR A 219 -12.00 5.62 1.32
N ILE A 220 -11.85 5.45 -0.01
CA ILE A 220 -11.04 4.35 -0.58
C ILE A 220 -9.59 4.43 -0.09
N ARG A 221 -9.01 5.63 -0.01
CA ARG A 221 -7.64 5.81 0.51
C ARG A 221 -7.52 5.36 1.96
N ARG A 222 -8.47 5.77 2.81
CA ARG A 222 -8.51 5.33 4.22
C ARG A 222 -8.72 3.82 4.38
N ILE A 223 -9.35 3.16 3.41
CA ILE A 223 -9.48 1.69 3.40
C ILE A 223 -8.16 1.02 3.00
N GLU A 224 -7.44 1.58 2.02
CA GLU A 224 -6.14 1.04 1.56
C GLU A 224 -5.01 1.25 2.58
N GLU A 225 -5.16 2.20 3.51
CA GLU A 225 -4.26 2.39 4.65
C GLU A 225 -4.36 1.18 5.62
N LYS A 226 -3.27 0.41 5.70
CA LYS A 226 -3.17 -0.89 6.41
C LYS A 226 -3.28 -0.83 7.94
N GLU A 227 -3.44 0.34 8.54
CA GLU A 227 -3.24 0.56 9.98
C GLU A 227 -4.51 0.71 10.83
N ALA A 228 -5.73 0.58 10.28
CA ALA A 228 -6.92 0.72 11.12
C ALA A 228 -7.11 -0.51 12.03
N GLU A 229 -6.92 -0.30 13.33
CA GLU A 229 -7.30 -1.27 14.36
C GLU A 229 -8.82 -1.37 14.44
N LEU A 230 -9.34 -2.60 14.34
CA LEU A 230 -10.76 -2.85 14.55
C LEU A 230 -11.07 -2.87 16.05
N VAL A 231 -12.15 -2.22 16.43
CA VAL A 231 -12.61 -2.09 17.81
C VAL A 231 -14.07 -2.51 17.93
N GLU A 232 -14.53 -2.84 19.14
CA GLU A 232 -15.94 -3.09 19.40
C GLU A 232 -16.75 -1.78 19.31
N ILE A 233 -17.67 -1.71 18.34
CA ILE A 233 -18.54 -0.56 18.09
C ILE A 233 -20.00 -0.94 18.36
N ASP A 234 -20.74 -0.06 19.02
CA ASP A 234 -22.19 -0.16 19.19
C ASP A 234 -22.90 0.08 17.84
N LEU A 235 -23.46 -1.01 17.28
CA LEU A 235 -24.08 -1.00 15.96
C LEU A 235 -25.32 -0.10 15.92
N ASP A 236 -26.14 -0.15 16.96
CA ASP A 236 -27.39 0.61 17.03
C ASP A 236 -27.11 2.12 17.12
N LYS A 237 -26.01 2.52 17.77
CA LYS A 237 -25.58 3.92 17.80
C LYS A 237 -25.21 4.43 16.40
N VAL A 238 -24.43 3.65 15.64
CA VAL A 238 -24.00 4.03 14.27
C VAL A 238 -25.21 4.15 13.35
N ILE A 239 -26.12 3.16 13.37
CA ILE A 239 -27.34 3.19 12.53
C ILE A 239 -28.20 4.42 12.86
N ARG A 240 -28.41 4.71 14.14
CA ARG A 240 -29.19 5.90 14.57
C ARG A 240 -28.55 7.21 14.11
N GLN A 241 -27.22 7.31 14.16
CA GLN A 241 -26.51 8.48 13.64
C GLN A 241 -26.75 8.68 12.15
N GLU A 242 -26.68 7.63 11.34
CA GLU A 242 -26.92 7.74 9.90
C GLU A 242 -28.39 8.02 9.54
N ILE A 243 -29.34 7.45 10.28
CA ILE A 243 -30.77 7.78 10.11
C ILE A 243 -31.04 9.26 10.41
N ALA A 244 -30.38 9.83 11.43
CA ALA A 244 -30.57 11.23 11.82
C ALA A 244 -30.13 12.23 10.73
N HIS A 245 -29.24 11.84 9.82
CA HIS A 245 -28.85 12.67 8.67
C HIS A 245 -29.90 12.73 7.56
N LEU A 246 -30.95 11.90 7.63
CA LEU A 246 -32.01 11.79 6.61
C LEU A 246 -33.41 11.91 7.24
N PRO A 247 -33.76 13.07 7.84
CA PRO A 247 -35.00 13.24 8.61
C PRO A 247 -36.29 13.10 7.79
N ASP A 248 -36.22 13.31 6.47
CA ASP A 248 -37.39 13.25 5.57
C ASP A 248 -37.66 11.85 5.00
N ALA A 249 -36.81 10.87 5.31
CA ALA A 249 -36.94 9.49 4.80
C ALA A 249 -37.78 8.63 5.77
N ASP A 250 -38.68 7.79 5.22
CA ASP A 250 -39.41 6.78 6.01
C ASP A 250 -38.47 5.60 6.30
N ILE A 251 -37.74 5.67 7.43
CA ILE A 251 -36.79 4.64 7.85
C ILE A 251 -37.28 4.01 9.16
N ARG A 252 -37.42 2.69 9.17
CA ARG A 252 -37.73 1.89 10.35
C ARG A 252 -36.52 1.07 10.75
N PHE A 253 -36.13 1.17 12.02
CA PHE A 253 -35.01 0.44 12.57
C PHE A 253 -35.45 -0.35 13.80
N THR A 254 -35.05 -1.62 13.86
CA THR A 254 -35.25 -2.49 15.03
C THR A 254 -33.93 -2.61 15.79
N GLU A 255 -33.89 -2.09 17.02
CA GLU A 255 -32.70 -2.14 17.88
C GLU A 255 -32.31 -3.57 18.23
N SER A 256 -31.01 -3.82 18.27
CA SER A 256 -30.42 -5.16 18.41
C SER A 256 -29.61 -5.33 19.70
N GLY A 257 -29.08 -4.22 20.24
CA GLY A 257 -28.17 -4.21 21.38
C GLY A 257 -26.83 -4.91 21.12
N VAL A 258 -26.43 -5.07 19.85
CA VAL A 258 -25.22 -5.79 19.45
C VAL A 258 -24.04 -4.85 19.28
N ARG A 259 -22.84 -5.33 19.67
CA ARG A 259 -21.57 -4.71 19.31
C ARG A 259 -20.87 -5.54 18.24
N VAL A 260 -20.19 -4.87 17.32
CA VAL A 260 -19.50 -5.46 16.16
C VAL A 260 -18.05 -5.00 16.10
N CYS A 261 -17.18 -5.82 15.55
CA CYS A 261 -15.78 -5.51 15.32
C CYS A 261 -15.62 -4.71 14.02
N ALA A 262 -15.38 -3.40 14.12
CA ALA A 262 -15.27 -2.50 12.98
C ALA A 262 -14.39 -1.27 13.31
N ASP A 263 -14.21 -0.37 12.35
CA ASP A 263 -13.56 0.93 12.53
C ASP A 263 -14.57 2.08 12.38
N ASP A 264 -14.08 3.32 12.42
CA ASP A 264 -14.91 4.53 12.32
C ASP A 264 -15.56 4.72 10.94
N LEU A 265 -15.23 3.89 9.93
CA LEU A 265 -15.86 3.89 8.62
C LEU A 265 -17.15 3.06 8.56
N LEU A 266 -17.56 2.39 9.64
CA LEU A 266 -18.79 1.59 9.64
C LEU A 266 -20.03 2.41 9.27
N GLY A 267 -20.10 3.68 9.67
CA GLY A 267 -21.18 4.59 9.26
C GLY A 267 -21.27 4.81 7.75
N VAL A 268 -20.16 4.69 7.03
CA VAL A 268 -20.11 4.81 5.57
C VAL A 268 -20.86 3.66 4.89
N VAL A 269 -20.90 2.47 5.49
CA VAL A 269 -21.71 1.35 4.98
C VAL A 269 -23.19 1.74 4.97
N PHE A 270 -23.68 2.22 6.12
CA PHE A 270 -25.09 2.57 6.28
C PHE A 270 -25.49 3.78 5.46
N SER A 271 -24.69 4.85 5.45
CA SER A 271 -25.00 6.05 4.66
C SER A 271 -25.08 5.75 3.16
N ASN A 272 -24.23 4.86 2.64
CA ASN A 272 -24.31 4.43 1.24
C ASN A 272 -25.54 3.57 0.95
N LEU A 273 -25.85 2.59 1.80
CA LEU A 273 -27.01 1.71 1.57
C LEU A 273 -28.33 2.47 1.72
N ILE A 274 -28.50 3.22 2.80
CA ILE A 274 -29.70 4.03 3.05
C ILE A 274 -29.82 5.12 1.98
N GLY A 275 -28.72 5.82 1.67
CA GLY A 275 -28.69 6.85 0.64
C GLY A 275 -29.07 6.32 -0.74
N ASN A 276 -28.62 5.11 -1.10
CA ASN A 276 -29.04 4.44 -2.34
C ASN A 276 -30.54 4.14 -2.33
N SER A 277 -31.08 3.58 -1.25
CA SER A 277 -32.51 3.27 -1.16
C SER A 277 -33.38 4.53 -1.28
N VAL A 278 -33.00 5.64 -0.63
CA VAL A 278 -33.73 6.92 -0.74
C VAL A 278 -33.62 7.51 -2.16
N ARG A 279 -32.44 7.42 -2.79
CA ARG A 279 -32.18 8.00 -4.11
C ARG A 279 -32.86 7.24 -5.25
N TYR A 280 -32.88 5.92 -5.19
CA TYR A 280 -33.37 5.06 -6.29
C TYR A 280 -34.72 4.40 -6.00
N GLY A 281 -35.17 4.41 -4.75
CA GLY A 281 -36.44 3.80 -4.34
C GLY A 281 -37.68 4.51 -4.88
N GLY A 282 -37.53 5.73 -5.39
CA GLY A 282 -38.64 6.52 -5.92
C GLY A 282 -39.45 7.21 -4.82
N ARG A 283 -40.59 7.78 -5.21
CA ARG A 283 -41.41 8.59 -4.30
C ARG A 283 -42.12 7.70 -3.27
N GLY A 284 -41.91 7.99 -1.98
CA GLY A 284 -42.55 7.25 -0.88
C GLY A 284 -41.90 5.92 -0.54
N VAL A 285 -40.63 5.73 -0.91
CA VAL A 285 -39.86 4.55 -0.49
C VAL A 285 -39.76 4.48 1.04
N SER A 286 -39.97 3.29 1.58
CA SER A 286 -39.74 2.95 2.98
C SER A 286 -38.51 2.06 3.09
N VAL A 287 -37.62 2.35 4.04
CA VAL A 287 -36.41 1.57 4.32
C VAL A 287 -36.57 0.88 5.67
N ASN A 288 -36.36 -0.42 5.74
CA ASN A 288 -36.39 -1.22 6.97
C ASN A 288 -35.00 -1.78 7.24
N ILE A 289 -34.50 -1.53 8.45
CA ILE A 289 -33.20 -2.02 8.93
C ILE A 289 -33.43 -2.95 10.12
N HIS A 290 -32.92 -4.17 10.02
CA HIS A 290 -32.96 -5.13 11.12
C HIS A 290 -31.64 -5.90 11.21
N VAL A 291 -31.37 -6.42 12.40
CA VAL A 291 -30.16 -7.17 12.73
C VAL A 291 -30.56 -8.49 13.35
N GLU A 292 -30.01 -9.58 12.83
CA GLU A 292 -30.23 -10.94 13.32
C GLU A 292 -28.91 -11.55 13.75
N ARG A 293 -28.90 -12.24 14.90
CA ARG A 293 -27.72 -13.00 15.33
C ARG A 293 -27.62 -14.29 14.53
N CYS A 294 -26.45 -14.54 13.96
CA CYS A 294 -26.14 -15.73 13.19
C CYS A 294 -25.02 -16.50 13.89
N GLY A 295 -25.39 -17.37 14.82
CA GLY A 295 -24.42 -18.07 15.67
C GLY A 295 -23.89 -17.18 16.81
N ASP A 296 -22.71 -17.53 17.33
CA ASP A 296 -22.14 -16.89 18.53
C ASP A 296 -21.31 -15.64 18.19
N ASP A 297 -20.63 -15.63 17.03
CA ASP A 297 -19.59 -14.64 16.70
C ASP A 297 -19.93 -13.72 15.50
N GLU A 298 -21.16 -13.81 14.96
CA GLU A 298 -21.55 -13.09 13.74
C GLU A 298 -23.00 -12.59 13.81
N VAL A 299 -23.25 -11.44 13.20
CA VAL A 299 -24.59 -10.90 12.96
C VAL A 299 -24.82 -10.60 11.49
N THR A 300 -26.05 -10.80 11.04
CA THR A 300 -26.52 -10.37 9.72
C THR A 300 -27.32 -9.10 9.88
N VAL A 301 -26.90 -8.06 9.17
CA VAL A 301 -27.62 -6.80 9.02
C VAL A 301 -28.33 -6.79 7.69
N SER A 302 -29.60 -6.42 7.69
CA SER A 302 -30.42 -6.33 6.49
C SER A 302 -30.96 -4.92 6.33
N VAL A 303 -30.72 -4.31 5.17
CA VAL A 303 -31.26 -3.01 4.74
C VAL A 303 -32.19 -3.26 3.56
N GLU A 304 -33.49 -3.15 3.79
CA GLU A 304 -34.53 -3.48 2.81
C GLU A 304 -35.30 -2.23 2.39
N ASP A 305 -35.59 -2.05 1.10
CA ASP A 305 -36.44 -0.96 0.63
C ASP A 305 -37.67 -1.42 -0.16
N THR A 306 -38.66 -0.54 -0.30
CA THR A 306 -39.88 -0.76 -1.09
C THR A 306 -39.75 -0.25 -2.53
N GLY A 307 -38.53 -0.10 -3.05
CA GLY A 307 -38.26 0.50 -4.35
C GLY A 307 -38.65 -0.38 -5.55
N PRO A 308 -38.29 0.04 -6.77
CA PRO A 308 -38.62 -0.68 -8.01
C PRO A 308 -37.86 -2.01 -8.19
N GLY A 309 -36.96 -2.33 -7.26
CA GLY A 309 -36.08 -3.50 -7.34
C GLY A 309 -34.96 -3.36 -8.37
N ILE A 310 -34.15 -4.41 -8.55
CA ILE A 310 -33.10 -4.47 -9.58
C ILE A 310 -33.15 -5.81 -10.33
N PRO A 311 -32.89 -5.83 -11.66
CA PRO A 311 -32.83 -7.07 -12.42
C PRO A 311 -31.73 -8.02 -11.91
N ASP A 312 -31.97 -9.33 -12.01
CA ASP A 312 -31.00 -10.36 -11.55
C ASP A 312 -29.62 -10.22 -12.21
N SER A 313 -29.59 -9.89 -13.50
CA SER A 313 -28.35 -9.66 -14.25
C SER A 313 -27.50 -8.51 -13.71
N VAL A 314 -28.11 -7.61 -12.95
CA VAL A 314 -27.45 -6.46 -12.33
C VAL A 314 -26.93 -6.85 -10.94
N LYS A 315 -27.65 -7.68 -10.17
CA LYS A 315 -27.29 -8.11 -8.80
C LYS A 315 -25.88 -8.70 -8.68
N GLU A 316 -25.48 -9.52 -9.64
CA GLU A 316 -24.15 -10.17 -9.63
C GLU A 316 -22.99 -9.17 -9.75
N VAL A 317 -23.25 -7.98 -10.32
CA VAL A 317 -22.21 -7.03 -10.71
C VAL A 317 -22.32 -5.67 -10.03
N ILE A 318 -23.35 -5.41 -9.21
CA ILE A 318 -23.56 -4.08 -8.60
C ILE A 318 -22.44 -3.64 -7.66
N PHE A 319 -21.69 -4.58 -7.09
CA PHE A 319 -20.59 -4.29 -6.19
C PHE A 319 -19.24 -4.10 -6.92
N THR A 320 -19.25 -4.08 -8.26
CA THR A 320 -18.04 -3.85 -9.06
C THR A 320 -17.76 -2.36 -9.27
N ARG A 321 -16.48 -1.99 -9.31
CA ARG A 321 -16.03 -0.60 -9.46
C ARG A 321 -16.51 0.00 -10.79
N PHE A 322 -17.03 1.23 -10.76
CA PHE A 322 -17.35 2.07 -11.93
C PHE A 322 -18.49 1.59 -12.86
N ARG A 323 -19.41 0.71 -12.45
CA ARG A 323 -20.61 0.47 -13.25
C ARG A 323 -21.72 1.50 -12.96
N GLN A 324 -22.13 2.20 -14.03
CA GLN A 324 -23.42 2.86 -14.13
C GLN A 324 -24.17 2.19 -15.29
N ASN A 325 -25.40 1.72 -15.05
CA ASN A 325 -26.31 1.39 -16.13
C ASN A 325 -26.82 2.71 -16.68
N GLY A 326 -26.58 2.97 -17.98
CA GLY A 326 -26.91 4.23 -18.63
C GLY A 326 -28.38 4.59 -18.44
N THR A 327 -28.65 5.54 -17.54
CA THR A 327 -29.73 6.52 -17.56
C THR A 327 -29.47 7.53 -16.45
N SER A 328 -29.93 8.75 -16.67
CA SER A 328 -29.68 9.95 -15.88
C SER A 328 -30.17 9.84 -14.43
N GLY A 329 -29.32 9.30 -13.54
CA GLY A 329 -29.54 9.25 -12.09
C GLY A 329 -28.29 8.70 -11.42
N GLY A 330 -27.24 9.51 -11.29
CA GLY A 330 -26.87 10.02 -9.97
C GLY A 330 -26.12 8.94 -9.17
N GLY A 331 -24.79 8.94 -9.19
CA GLY A 331 -23.93 8.01 -8.44
C GLY A 331 -22.91 7.33 -9.36
N LYS A 332 -21.60 7.47 -9.10
CA LYS A 332 -20.52 6.93 -9.96
C LYS A 332 -20.26 5.42 -9.78
N GLY A 333 -21.16 4.69 -9.09
CA GLY A 333 -21.00 3.26 -8.82
C GLY A 333 -19.87 2.92 -7.84
N LEU A 334 -19.41 3.88 -7.03
CA LEU A 334 -18.36 3.68 -6.02
C LEU A 334 -18.93 3.32 -4.64
N GLY A 335 -20.13 3.78 -4.30
CA GLY A 335 -20.72 3.56 -2.97
C GLY A 335 -20.89 2.09 -2.60
N LEU A 336 -21.48 1.29 -3.48
CA LEU A 336 -21.64 -0.16 -3.25
C LEU A 336 -20.29 -0.91 -3.28
N TYR A 337 -19.34 -0.45 -4.08
CA TYR A 337 -17.97 -0.99 -4.03
C TYR A 337 -17.33 -0.74 -2.66
N ILE A 338 -17.42 0.49 -2.13
CA ILE A 338 -16.93 0.86 -0.80
C ILE A 338 -17.60 0.01 0.28
N VAL A 339 -18.93 -0.15 0.22
CA VAL A 339 -19.67 -1.01 1.14
C VAL A 339 -19.10 -2.42 1.14
N LYS A 340 -18.92 -3.02 -0.04
CA LYS A 340 -18.36 -4.37 -0.17
C LYS A 340 -16.96 -4.45 0.43
N THR A 341 -16.08 -3.50 0.10
CA THR A 341 -14.71 -3.51 0.61
C THR A 341 -14.65 -3.36 2.14
N LEU A 342 -15.50 -2.51 2.73
CA LEU A 342 -15.58 -2.34 4.20
C LEU A 342 -16.12 -3.61 4.88
N VAL A 343 -17.21 -4.19 4.37
CA VAL A 343 -17.76 -5.44 4.91
C VAL A 343 -16.74 -6.58 4.84
N GLU A 344 -16.02 -6.71 3.72
CA GLU A 344 -14.94 -7.69 3.57
C GLU A 344 -13.76 -7.40 4.52
N ARG A 345 -13.41 -6.13 4.75
CA ARG A 345 -12.39 -5.71 5.74
C ARG A 345 -12.75 -6.17 7.15
N TYR A 346 -14.03 -6.12 7.52
CA TYR A 346 -14.53 -6.60 8.81
C TYR A 346 -14.73 -8.12 8.86
N GLY A 347 -14.31 -8.85 7.82
CA GLY A 347 -14.37 -10.30 7.74
C GLY A 347 -15.76 -10.87 7.45
N GLY A 348 -16.69 -10.01 7.02
CA GLY A 348 -18.04 -10.37 6.63
C GLY A 348 -18.22 -10.54 5.12
N ARG A 349 -19.48 -10.69 4.70
CA ARG A 349 -19.89 -10.78 3.28
C ARG A 349 -21.13 -9.94 3.04
N ILE A 350 -21.28 -9.38 1.85
CA ILE A 350 -22.50 -8.69 1.42
C ILE A 350 -23.09 -9.34 0.18
N LEU A 351 -24.42 -9.41 0.15
CA LEU A 351 -25.22 -9.84 -0.99
C LEU A 351 -26.44 -8.94 -1.17
N VAL A 352 -27.03 -9.02 -2.35
CA VAL A 352 -28.26 -8.29 -2.71
C VAL A 352 -29.30 -9.26 -3.23
N GLU A 353 -30.51 -9.15 -2.70
CA GLU A 353 -31.62 -10.04 -3.01
C GLU A 353 -32.89 -9.23 -3.31
N ASP A 354 -33.90 -9.92 -3.82
CA ASP A 354 -35.25 -9.36 -3.78
C ASP A 354 -35.69 -9.25 -2.33
N ARG A 355 -36.36 -8.14 -1.99
CA ARG A 355 -36.97 -8.01 -0.67
C ARG A 355 -37.96 -9.12 -0.39
N ASN A 356 -38.81 -9.42 -1.38
CA ASN A 356 -39.73 -10.56 -1.37
C ASN A 356 -39.23 -11.59 -2.38
N THR A 357 -38.90 -12.80 -1.93
CA THR A 357 -38.33 -13.86 -2.78
C THR A 357 -39.15 -14.08 -4.05
N GLY A 358 -38.50 -13.94 -5.21
CA GLY A 358 -39.12 -14.12 -6.53
C GLY A 358 -39.96 -12.93 -7.01
N ARG A 359 -39.86 -11.77 -6.35
CA ARG A 359 -40.56 -10.53 -6.72
C ARG A 359 -39.56 -9.36 -6.89
N PRO A 360 -38.82 -9.33 -8.01
CA PRO A 360 -37.77 -8.34 -8.26
C PRO A 360 -38.25 -6.91 -8.52
N HIS A 361 -39.55 -6.66 -8.39
CA HIS A 361 -40.16 -5.33 -8.53
C HIS A 361 -40.81 -4.82 -7.23
N GLU A 362 -40.68 -5.58 -6.14
CA GLU A 362 -41.23 -5.22 -4.82
C GLU A 362 -40.14 -4.82 -3.82
N GLY A 363 -39.03 -4.28 -4.33
CA GLY A 363 -37.92 -3.77 -3.54
C GLY A 363 -36.69 -4.69 -3.50
N ILE A 364 -35.64 -4.20 -2.86
CA ILE A 364 -34.37 -4.90 -2.69
C ILE A 364 -34.04 -5.11 -1.21
N ALA A 365 -33.24 -6.12 -0.92
CA ALA A 365 -32.65 -6.36 0.38
C ALA A 365 -31.12 -6.50 0.25
N PHE A 366 -30.38 -5.57 0.86
CA PHE A 366 -28.95 -5.74 1.08
C PHE A 366 -28.75 -6.48 2.39
N ARG A 367 -28.13 -7.66 2.34
CA ARG A 367 -27.79 -8.43 3.53
C ARG A 367 -26.29 -8.52 3.65
N PHE A 368 -25.76 -8.15 4.80
CA PHE A 368 -24.33 -8.29 5.07
C PHE A 368 -24.05 -8.76 6.47
N SER A 369 -22.93 -9.47 6.63
CA SER A 369 -22.52 -10.00 7.92
C SER A 369 -21.40 -9.18 8.55
N LEU A 370 -21.36 -9.16 9.88
CA LEU A 370 -20.33 -8.52 10.69
C LEU A 370 -19.97 -9.41 11.87
N ARG A 371 -18.68 -9.45 12.24
CA ARG A 371 -18.21 -10.18 13.42
C ARG A 371 -18.56 -9.41 14.69
N THR A 372 -18.93 -10.11 15.75
CA THR A 372 -19.20 -9.52 17.07
C THR A 372 -17.95 -9.37 17.93
N HIS A 373 -16.86 -10.07 17.58
CA HIS A 373 -15.59 -10.07 18.31
C HIS A 373 -14.41 -9.66 17.42
N CYS A 374 -13.54 -8.84 18.00
CA CYS A 374 -12.15 -8.64 17.58
C CYS A 374 -11.26 -9.62 18.36
#